data_AF-A0A0L0ANL9-F1
#
_entry.id   AF-A0A0L0ANL9-F1
#
_cell.length_a   1.000
_cell.length_b   1.000
_cell.length_c   1.000
_cell.angle_alpha   90.00
_cell.angle_beta   90.00
_cell.angle_gamma   90.00
#
_symmetry.space_group_name_H-M   'P 1'
#
loop_
_entity.id
_entity.type
_entity.pdbx_description
1 polymer ?
#
loop_
_entity_poly.entity_id
_entity_poly.type
_entity_poly.pdbx_seq_one_letter_code
_entity_poly.pdbx_strand_id
1 'polypeptide(L)'
;MFSALSTYSLPQSLNQPINSLNVAHTLIAPGSIAQNIRSVRNTDTYCVTISHMDRSYDPISHSRGRKLESIKTAFRDDIKSLTNYNISINTRAYTQLGVSGRQEIKKAMDNNSVSFEKGAWEGKKGNNVLRFNLAKEKGDYRVELAHKNTLNMNTDSLYEFQMNADHAAHDVIFFQVKENGGNMKTSGGGRPPVSLHLKNENEIHIAINSENGKVLREKIAILDCPQNWYNFKVRIVWNREHPQVQVAVNGKSVFETNLSFGAHNSNNHYSKFGIYIPQQKKVEGVKDTSLLFDNVKETHRYFHPKIRPAANQNR
;
A
#
# COMPACT_ATOMS: atom_id res chain seq x y z
N MET A 1 19.09 -67.35 -11.28
CA MET A 1 18.60 -67.89 -12.57
C MET A 1 17.70 -66.84 -13.21
N PHE A 2 18.07 -66.39 -14.41
CA PHE A 2 17.29 -65.81 -15.54
C PHE A 2 15.84 -65.33 -15.27
N SER A 3 15.54 -64.02 -15.40
CA SER A 3 15.11 -63.24 -16.61
C SER A 3 13.58 -63.10 -16.67
N ALA A 4 12.94 -62.00 -17.10
CA ALA A 4 13.30 -61.08 -18.18
C ALA A 4 12.67 -59.67 -18.03
N LEU A 5 13.34 -58.70 -18.68
CA LEU A 5 12.98 -57.30 -18.93
C LEU A 5 12.35 -57.14 -20.33
N SER A 6 11.57 -56.07 -20.52
CA SER A 6 11.28 -55.42 -21.82
C SER A 6 11.02 -53.94 -21.54
N THR A 7 11.98 -53.01 -21.68
CA THR A 7 12.40 -52.23 -22.88
C THR A 7 11.32 -51.38 -23.54
N TYR A 8 11.59 -50.07 -23.63
CA TYR A 8 11.47 -49.11 -24.76
C TYR A 8 11.39 -47.68 -24.16
N SER A 9 11.96 -46.60 -24.68
CA SER A 9 13.25 -46.24 -25.30
C SER A 9 13.17 -44.73 -25.55
N LEU A 10 14.22 -43.99 -25.23
CA LEU A 10 14.42 -42.57 -25.56
C LEU A 10 14.73 -42.38 -27.06
N PRO A 11 14.63 -41.14 -27.57
CA PRO A 11 15.64 -40.66 -28.52
C PRO A 11 16.37 -39.38 -28.04
N GLN A 12 17.70 -39.50 -27.95
CA GLN A 12 18.69 -38.48 -28.33
C GLN A 12 18.65 -38.32 -29.88
N SER A 13 19.07 -37.28 -30.59
CA SER A 13 19.75 -35.99 -30.39
C SER A 13 19.76 -35.35 -31.80
N LEU A 14 19.96 -34.04 -31.94
CA LEU A 14 20.95 -33.51 -32.90
C LEU A 14 21.18 -32.01 -32.64
N ASN A 15 22.47 -31.69 -32.54
CA ASN A 15 23.05 -30.39 -32.33
C ASN A 15 23.22 -29.62 -33.66
N GLN A 16 23.29 -28.28 -33.51
CA GLN A 16 24.10 -27.29 -34.26
C GLN A 16 23.42 -26.33 -35.28
N PRO A 17 23.99 -25.11 -35.43
CA PRO A 17 23.25 -23.86 -35.65
C PRO A 17 23.37 -23.32 -37.09
N ILE A 18 22.45 -22.44 -37.50
CA ILE A 18 22.59 -21.64 -38.72
C ILE A 18 22.25 -20.16 -38.42
N ASN A 19 23.22 -19.29 -38.71
CA ASN A 19 23.10 -17.84 -38.71
C ASN A 19 22.40 -17.31 -39.97
N SER A 20 21.78 -16.14 -39.81
CA SER A 20 21.53 -15.09 -40.82
C SER A 20 20.47 -15.34 -41.91
N LEU A 21 19.40 -14.53 -41.95
CA LEU A 21 19.27 -13.34 -42.81
C LEU A 21 17.86 -12.74 -42.76
N ASN A 22 17.84 -11.43 -42.96
CA ASN A 22 16.70 -10.51 -43.03
C ASN A 22 15.48 -11.01 -43.81
N VAL A 23 14.30 -10.85 -43.23
CA VAL A 23 13.11 -10.40 -43.98
C VAL A 23 12.40 -9.34 -43.16
N ALA A 24 12.48 -8.10 -43.63
CA ALA A 24 11.64 -7.01 -43.18
C ALA A 24 10.20 -7.29 -43.64
N HIS A 25 9.28 -7.47 -42.69
CA HIS A 25 7.86 -7.27 -42.93
C HIS A 25 7.33 -6.28 -41.91
N THR A 26 7.04 -5.11 -42.43
CA THR A 26 6.31 -4.00 -41.84
C THR A 26 4.95 -4.49 -41.34
N LEU A 27 4.82 -4.65 -40.03
CA LEU A 27 3.53 -4.73 -39.35
C LEU A 27 3.44 -3.55 -38.39
N ILE A 28 2.65 -2.56 -38.80
CA ILE A 28 2.19 -1.45 -37.98
C ILE A 28 1.34 -2.07 -36.87
N ALA A 29 1.88 -2.15 -35.66
CA ALA A 29 1.15 -2.55 -34.46
C ALA A 29 0.79 -1.29 -33.63
N PRO A 30 -0.45 -1.23 -33.09
CA PRO A 30 -0.97 -0.04 -32.45
C PRO A 30 -0.30 0.22 -31.10
N GLY A 31 0.31 1.40 -30.97
CA GLY A 31 0.36 2.19 -29.74
C GLY A 31 0.72 1.47 -28.45
N SER A 32 1.81 0.69 -28.40
CA SER A 32 2.44 0.39 -27.12
C SER A 32 3.18 1.65 -26.66
N ILE A 33 2.48 2.53 -25.94
CA ILE A 33 3.15 3.50 -25.07
C ILE A 33 3.72 2.71 -23.89
N ALA A 34 4.78 1.94 -24.16
CA ALA A 34 5.76 1.62 -23.14
C ALA A 34 6.52 2.93 -22.91
N GLN A 35 5.88 3.86 -22.19
CA GLN A 35 6.58 5.01 -21.65
C GLN A 35 7.67 4.44 -20.75
N ASN A 36 8.92 4.61 -21.16
CA ASN A 36 10.08 4.40 -20.31
C ASN A 36 9.92 5.31 -19.09
N ILE A 37 9.41 4.74 -18.01
CA ILE A 37 9.19 5.46 -16.77
C ILE A 37 10.54 5.60 -16.08
N ARG A 38 11.07 6.82 -16.11
CA ARG A 38 12.22 7.20 -15.28
C ARG A 38 11.76 7.28 -13.83
N SER A 39 12.30 6.44 -12.94
CA SER A 39 12.20 6.70 -11.51
C SER A 39 12.94 8.01 -11.22
N VAL A 40 12.23 9.05 -10.81
CA VAL A 40 12.87 10.25 -10.27
C VAL A 40 13.02 10.02 -8.78
N ARG A 41 14.25 9.74 -8.35
CA ARG A 41 14.60 9.56 -6.95
C ARG A 41 15.12 10.89 -6.41
N ASN A 42 14.58 11.35 -5.29
CA ASN A 42 15.16 12.49 -4.56
C ASN A 42 16.38 12.09 -3.71
N THR A 43 16.79 10.82 -3.73
CA THR A 43 17.98 10.33 -3.05
C THR A 43 18.72 9.31 -3.92
N ASP A 44 20.05 9.43 -4.01
CA ASP A 44 20.91 8.50 -4.75
C ASP A 44 21.05 7.12 -4.05
N THR A 45 20.39 6.94 -2.91
CA THR A 45 20.49 5.75 -2.07
C THR A 45 19.29 4.83 -2.26
N TYR A 46 19.53 3.61 -2.74
CA TYR A 46 18.56 2.52 -2.70
C TYR A 46 18.37 2.15 -1.23
N CYS A 47 17.27 2.60 -0.62
CA CYS A 47 16.95 2.44 0.80
C CYS A 47 17.74 3.36 1.76
N VAL A 48 17.00 3.97 2.68
CA VAL A 48 17.52 4.90 3.68
C VAL A 48 17.19 4.37 5.07
N THR A 49 18.17 4.36 5.98
CA THR A 49 17.90 4.17 7.41
C THR A 49 17.29 5.44 7.98
N ILE A 50 16.15 5.31 8.65
CA ILE A 50 15.40 6.41 9.26
C ILE A 50 15.50 6.27 10.77
N SER A 51 15.97 7.32 11.43
CA SER A 51 15.91 7.37 12.88
C SER A 51 14.55 7.83 13.36
N HIS A 52 14.05 7.22 14.43
CA HIS A 52 12.86 7.76 15.13
C HIS A 52 13.09 9.19 15.66
N MET A 53 14.34 9.62 15.85
CA MET A 53 14.70 10.98 16.27
C MET A 53 14.81 11.97 15.10
N ASP A 54 14.77 11.49 13.85
CA ASP A 54 14.87 12.36 12.69
C ASP A 54 13.70 13.34 12.66
N ARG A 55 14.00 14.63 12.46
CA ARG A 55 13.01 15.67 12.22
C ARG A 55 13.43 16.46 11.00
N SER A 56 12.82 16.14 9.87
CA SER A 56 13.04 16.85 8.60
C SER A 56 11.84 17.72 8.25
N TYR A 57 12.07 18.74 7.42
CA TYR A 57 11.00 19.52 6.83
C TYR A 57 10.13 18.64 5.92
N ASP A 58 8.82 18.88 5.95
CA ASP A 58 7.84 18.15 5.16
C ASP A 58 8.06 18.35 3.64
N PRO A 59 8.61 17.36 2.92
CA PRO A 59 9.04 17.54 1.53
C PRO A 59 7.87 17.36 0.56
N ILE A 60 6.73 16.86 1.02
CA ILE A 60 5.61 16.49 0.16
C ILE A 60 4.57 17.62 0.18
N SER A 61 4.64 18.48 -0.82
CA SER A 61 3.61 19.51 -1.02
C SER A 61 2.32 18.89 -1.56
N HIS A 62 1.18 19.32 -1.02
CA HIS A 62 -0.13 18.99 -1.57
C HIS A 62 -0.52 20.01 -2.66
N SER A 63 -1.23 19.59 -3.71
CA SER A 63 -1.76 20.53 -4.71
C SER A 63 -2.66 21.61 -4.09
N ARG A 64 -2.79 22.72 -4.82
CA ARG A 64 -3.66 23.86 -4.47
C ARG A 64 -5.07 23.73 -5.05
N GLY A 65 -5.46 22.55 -5.52
CA GLY A 65 -6.81 22.32 -6.05
C GLY A 65 -7.90 22.50 -4.99
N ARG A 66 -9.17 22.63 -5.42
CA ARG A 66 -10.30 22.74 -4.50
C ARG A 66 -10.32 21.54 -3.55
N LYS A 67 -10.54 21.78 -2.26
CA LYS A 67 -10.68 20.73 -1.26
C LYS A 67 -11.97 19.95 -1.53
N LEU A 68 -11.84 18.63 -1.63
CA LEU A 68 -12.95 17.69 -1.77
C LEU A 68 -13.35 17.14 -0.41
N GLU A 69 -12.36 16.74 0.38
CA GLU A 69 -12.57 16.07 1.67
C GLU A 69 -11.37 16.34 2.58
N SER A 70 -11.59 16.32 3.90
CA SER A 70 -10.47 16.27 4.86
C SER A 70 -10.92 15.66 6.16
N ILE A 71 -10.18 14.65 6.56
CA ILE A 71 -10.41 13.87 7.76
C ILE A 71 -9.22 14.07 8.69
N LYS A 72 -9.52 14.25 9.97
CA LYS A 72 -8.52 14.25 11.04
C LYS A 72 -9.08 13.44 12.20
N THR A 73 -8.44 12.31 12.49
CA THR A 73 -8.76 11.45 13.60
C THR A 73 -7.60 11.44 14.57
N ALA A 74 -7.86 11.95 15.78
CA ALA A 74 -7.07 11.62 16.95
C ALA A 74 -7.88 10.60 17.74
N PHE A 75 -7.33 9.41 17.96
CA PHE A 75 -8.07 8.38 18.68
C PHE A 75 -8.24 8.80 20.14
N ARG A 76 -9.44 8.61 20.65
CA ARG A 76 -9.80 8.81 22.05
C ARG A 76 -10.42 7.51 22.52
N ASP A 77 -10.44 7.25 23.82
CA ASP A 77 -11.10 6.07 24.38
C ASP A 77 -12.63 6.26 24.34
N ASP A 78 -13.14 6.31 23.11
CA ASP A 78 -14.52 6.48 22.73
C ASP A 78 -14.68 5.95 21.30
N ILE A 79 -15.59 4.98 21.13
CA ILE A 79 -15.98 4.42 19.84
C ILE A 79 -16.39 5.50 18.83
N LYS A 80 -16.87 6.68 19.30
CA LYS A 80 -17.17 7.81 18.41
C LYS A 80 -15.97 8.24 17.55
N SER A 81 -14.74 8.08 18.05
CA SER A 81 -13.52 8.38 17.29
C SER A 81 -13.33 7.50 16.05
N LEU A 82 -14.05 6.38 15.95
CA LEU A 82 -13.99 5.41 14.85
C LEU A 82 -15.16 5.53 13.86
N THR A 83 -16.05 6.52 14.04
CA THR A 83 -17.30 6.62 13.26
C THR A 83 -17.12 6.84 11.76
N ASN A 84 -16.00 7.42 11.34
CA ASN A 84 -15.66 7.64 9.93
C ASN A 84 -15.12 6.38 9.24
N TYR A 85 -14.97 5.27 9.98
CA TYR A 85 -14.34 4.06 9.47
C TYR A 85 -15.31 2.88 9.48
N ASN A 86 -15.18 2.04 8.46
CA ASN A 86 -15.66 0.68 8.46
C ASN A 86 -14.57 -0.24 9.00
N ILE A 87 -14.92 -1.20 9.84
CA ILE A 87 -14.00 -2.22 10.31
C ILE A 87 -14.00 -3.41 9.35
N SER A 88 -12.81 -3.88 9.01
CA SER A 88 -12.59 -4.99 8.09
C SER A 88 -11.78 -6.05 8.81
N ILE A 89 -12.46 -7.06 9.35
CA ILE A 89 -11.88 -8.13 10.16
C ILE A 89 -12.07 -9.47 9.45
N ASN A 90 -10.99 -10.25 9.44
CA ASN A 90 -11.07 -11.66 9.14
C ASN A 90 -10.19 -12.42 10.13
N THR A 91 -10.85 -12.92 11.16
CA THR A 91 -10.33 -13.88 12.12
C THR A 91 -11.33 -15.02 12.29
N ARG A 92 -10.88 -16.13 12.87
CA ARG A 92 -11.66 -17.31 13.22
C ARG A 92 -12.74 -16.97 14.24
N ALA A 93 -12.46 -16.03 15.15
CA ALA A 93 -13.40 -15.59 16.17
C ALA A 93 -14.44 -14.59 15.64
N TYR A 94 -14.09 -13.77 14.66
CA TYR A 94 -14.99 -12.74 14.13
C TYR A 94 -14.63 -12.37 12.70
N THR A 95 -15.64 -12.36 11.82
CA THR A 95 -15.50 -11.84 10.46
C THR A 95 -16.50 -10.73 10.23
N GLN A 96 -16.00 -9.58 9.78
CA GLN A 96 -16.80 -8.44 9.34
C GLN A 96 -16.15 -7.83 8.12
N LEU A 97 -16.81 -7.93 6.97
CA LEU A 97 -16.32 -7.39 5.71
C LEU A 97 -17.35 -6.42 5.14
N GLY A 98 -16.93 -5.19 4.88
CA GLY A 98 -17.78 -4.16 4.27
C GLY A 98 -18.22 -3.10 5.28
N VAL A 99 -19.42 -2.57 5.09
CA VAL A 99 -19.96 -1.49 5.92
C VAL A 99 -20.11 -1.96 7.36
N SER A 100 -19.70 -1.13 8.32
CA SER A 100 -19.83 -1.45 9.74
C SER A 100 -20.34 -0.26 10.53
N GLY A 101 -21.12 -0.55 11.57
CA GLY A 101 -21.64 0.42 12.53
C GLY A 101 -20.94 0.31 13.89
N ARG A 102 -21.57 0.93 14.88
CA ARG A 102 -21.07 0.97 16.26
C ARG A 102 -20.99 -0.44 16.89
N GLN A 103 -21.91 -1.33 16.52
CA GLN A 103 -21.99 -2.68 17.09
C GLN A 103 -20.81 -3.55 16.64
N GLU A 104 -20.45 -3.50 15.36
CA GLU A 104 -19.32 -4.23 14.80
C GLU A 104 -17.99 -3.74 15.39
N ILE A 105 -17.86 -2.42 15.58
CA ILE A 105 -16.70 -1.84 16.27
C ILE A 105 -16.64 -2.34 17.72
N LYS A 106 -17.78 -2.39 18.43
CA LYS A 106 -17.81 -2.94 19.79
C LYS A 106 -17.39 -4.42 19.82
N LYS A 107 -17.88 -5.25 18.90
CA LYS A 107 -17.48 -6.66 18.78
C LYS A 107 -15.98 -6.82 18.54
N ALA A 108 -15.38 -5.93 17.73
CA ALA A 108 -13.95 -5.90 17.50
C ALA A 108 -13.11 -5.45 18.72
N MET A 109 -13.72 -4.71 19.64
CA MET A 109 -13.10 -4.38 20.93
C MET A 109 -13.27 -5.51 21.93
N ASP A 110 -14.49 -6.05 22.02
CA ASP A 110 -14.83 -7.18 22.90
C ASP A 110 -13.99 -8.43 22.57
N ASN A 111 -13.57 -8.61 21.30
CA ASN A 111 -12.68 -9.70 20.88
C ASN A 111 -11.18 -9.34 20.83
N ASN A 112 -10.79 -8.17 21.36
CA ASN A 112 -9.42 -7.66 21.40
C ASN A 112 -8.71 -7.49 20.03
N SER A 113 -9.45 -7.47 18.90
CA SER A 113 -8.87 -7.17 17.58
C SER A 113 -8.44 -5.71 17.47
N VAL A 114 -9.18 -4.81 18.13
CA VAL A 114 -8.87 -3.38 18.21
C VAL A 114 -9.06 -2.90 19.65
N SER A 115 -8.15 -2.12 20.19
CA SER A 115 -8.30 -1.54 21.53
C SER A 115 -7.72 -0.14 21.63
N PHE A 116 -8.21 0.65 22.59
CA PHE A 116 -7.59 1.93 22.95
C PHE A 116 -6.56 1.69 24.05
N GLU A 117 -5.38 2.27 23.87
CA GLU A 117 -4.32 2.18 24.87
C GLU A 117 -3.82 3.56 25.23
N LYS A 118 -3.45 3.75 26.50
CA LYS A 118 -2.75 4.96 26.93
C LYS A 118 -1.35 4.94 26.31
N GLY A 119 -1.11 5.80 25.34
CA GLY A 119 0.16 5.89 24.65
C GLY A 119 0.61 7.33 24.51
N ALA A 120 1.81 7.64 25.02
CA ALA A 120 2.48 8.86 24.62
C ALA A 120 3.09 8.64 23.24
N TRP A 121 2.71 9.47 22.27
CA TRP A 121 3.40 9.58 20.99
C TRP A 121 4.06 10.96 20.88
N GLU A 122 4.98 11.11 19.93
CA GLU A 122 5.74 12.35 19.71
C GLU A 122 4.82 13.55 19.42
N GLY A 123 4.50 14.34 20.45
CA GLY A 123 3.77 15.60 20.30
C GLY A 123 2.59 15.81 21.25
N LYS A 124 2.14 14.78 22.00
CA LYS A 124 1.15 14.94 23.07
C LYS A 124 1.34 13.95 24.22
N LYS A 125 1.35 14.46 25.46
CA LYS A 125 1.19 13.66 26.68
C LYS A 125 -0.30 13.45 26.96
N GLY A 126 -0.73 12.21 27.18
CA GLY A 126 -2.06 11.89 27.73
C GLY A 126 -3.18 11.55 26.73
N ASN A 127 -2.87 11.29 25.46
CA ASN A 127 -3.85 10.77 24.51
C ASN A 127 -3.89 9.24 24.49
N ASN A 128 -5.01 8.68 24.03
CA ASN A 128 -5.09 7.26 23.70
C ASN A 128 -4.68 7.05 22.25
N VAL A 129 -4.07 5.90 21.99
CA VAL A 129 -3.72 5.43 20.66
C VAL A 129 -4.59 4.22 20.32
N LEU A 130 -4.71 3.91 19.03
CA LEU A 130 -5.46 2.75 18.59
C LEU A 130 -4.50 1.58 18.34
N ARG A 131 -4.67 0.50 19.10
CA ARG A 131 -3.98 -0.76 18.88
C ARG A 131 -4.79 -1.66 17.97
N PHE A 132 -4.14 -2.29 17.02
CA PHE A 132 -4.65 -3.42 16.24
C PHE A 132 -3.90 -4.67 16.68
N ASN A 133 -4.61 -5.77 16.90
CA ASN A 133 -4.01 -7.07 17.20
C ASN A 133 -4.50 -8.09 16.19
N LEU A 134 -3.58 -8.92 15.70
CA LEU A 134 -3.88 -10.06 14.86
C LEU A 134 -3.06 -11.26 15.34
N ALA A 135 -3.76 -12.33 15.68
CA ALA A 135 -3.16 -13.57 16.14
C ALA A 135 -2.47 -14.30 14.97
N LYS A 136 -1.45 -15.09 15.27
CA LYS A 136 -0.60 -15.72 14.25
C LYS A 136 -1.28 -16.85 13.48
N GLU A 137 -2.43 -17.34 13.92
CA GLU A 137 -2.95 -18.59 13.39
C GLU A 137 -3.48 -18.48 11.96
N LYS A 138 -3.50 -19.64 11.30
CA LYS A 138 -4.05 -19.77 9.96
C LYS A 138 -5.54 -19.38 9.96
N GLY A 139 -5.91 -18.53 9.00
CA GLY A 139 -7.25 -17.96 8.87
C GLY A 139 -7.40 -16.59 9.53
N ASP A 140 -6.49 -16.22 10.42
CA ASP A 140 -6.44 -14.91 11.06
C ASP A 140 -5.49 -14.02 10.24
N TYR A 141 -6.05 -13.24 9.31
CA TYR A 141 -5.21 -12.54 8.32
C TYR A 141 -5.48 -11.05 8.19
N ARG A 142 -6.47 -10.49 8.90
CA ARG A 142 -6.83 -9.08 8.73
C ARG A 142 -7.57 -8.47 9.91
N VAL A 143 -7.12 -7.29 10.33
CA VAL A 143 -7.86 -6.32 11.14
C VAL A 143 -7.52 -4.92 10.65
N GLU A 144 -8.42 -4.26 9.94
CA GLU A 144 -8.18 -2.93 9.37
C GLU A 144 -9.35 -1.98 9.63
N LEU A 145 -9.06 -0.69 9.66
CA LEU A 145 -10.04 0.37 9.46
C LEU A 145 -9.98 0.85 8.01
N ALA A 146 -11.13 0.88 7.36
CA ALA A 146 -11.32 1.38 6.00
C ALA A 146 -12.11 2.69 6.07
N HIS A 147 -11.62 3.74 5.40
CA HIS A 147 -12.36 5.00 5.39
C HIS A 147 -13.72 4.82 4.68
N LYS A 148 -14.80 5.40 5.23
CA LYS A 148 -16.16 5.27 4.68
C LYS A 148 -16.34 6.01 3.36
N ASN A 149 -15.64 7.12 3.20
CA ASN A 149 -15.76 7.95 1.99
C ASN A 149 -14.98 7.31 0.84
N THR A 150 -15.66 7.15 -0.29
CA THR A 150 -15.05 6.79 -1.57
C THR A 150 -14.85 8.06 -2.38
N LEU A 151 -13.65 8.27 -2.89
CA LEU A 151 -13.29 9.48 -3.63
C LEU A 151 -13.16 9.16 -5.10
N ASN A 152 -13.62 10.04 -5.98
CA ASN A 152 -13.51 9.84 -7.41
C ASN A 152 -12.05 9.87 -7.87
N MET A 153 -11.79 9.27 -9.03
CA MET A 153 -10.56 9.52 -9.80
C MET A 153 -10.41 11.03 -10.12
N ASN A 154 -9.21 11.45 -10.55
CA ASN A 154 -8.75 12.84 -10.70
C ASN A 154 -8.66 13.61 -9.39
N THR A 155 -8.07 12.95 -8.38
CA THR A 155 -7.89 13.47 -7.03
C THR A 155 -6.41 13.42 -6.64
N ASP A 156 -5.92 14.48 -6.03
CA ASP A 156 -4.66 14.48 -5.29
C ASP A 156 -5.01 14.15 -3.82
N SER A 157 -4.59 12.99 -3.36
CA SER A 157 -4.83 12.51 -2.00
C SER A 157 -3.55 12.57 -1.19
N LEU A 158 -3.65 13.12 0.01
CA LEU A 158 -2.58 13.12 1.00
C LEU A 158 -3.03 12.40 2.26
N TYR A 159 -2.27 11.38 2.65
CA TYR A 159 -2.47 10.56 3.84
C TYR A 159 -1.32 10.79 4.81
N GLU A 160 -1.62 11.07 6.07
CA GLU A 160 -0.66 11.20 7.16
C GLU A 160 -1.12 10.34 8.32
N PHE A 161 -0.20 9.65 8.99
CA PHE A 161 -0.49 8.93 10.22
C PHE A 161 0.80 8.66 10.98
N GLN A 162 0.68 8.43 12.28
CA GLN A 162 1.76 7.92 13.09
C GLN A 162 1.56 6.44 13.36
N MET A 163 2.65 5.69 13.27
CA MET A 163 2.65 4.25 13.50
C MET A 163 3.81 3.88 14.43
N ASN A 164 3.54 2.89 15.28
CA ASN A 164 4.52 2.18 16.08
C ASN A 164 4.24 0.68 15.92
N ALA A 165 5.29 -0.10 15.64
CA ALA A 165 5.19 -1.55 15.55
C ALA A 165 5.72 -2.17 16.85
N ASP A 166 4.81 -2.42 17.78
CA ASP A 166 5.11 -3.12 19.03
C ASP A 166 5.76 -4.48 18.74
N HIS A 167 5.07 -5.28 17.91
CA HIS A 167 5.64 -6.49 17.32
C HIS A 167 4.92 -6.81 16.01
N ALA A 168 5.66 -7.24 14.98
CA ALA A 168 5.07 -7.51 13.67
C ALA A 168 5.57 -8.81 13.04
N ALA A 169 4.69 -9.50 12.32
CA ALA A 169 5.08 -10.61 11.46
C ALA A 169 6.02 -10.16 10.33
N HIS A 170 6.53 -11.12 9.57
CA HIS A 170 7.57 -10.90 8.55
C HIS A 170 7.10 -10.07 7.34
N ASP A 171 5.79 -9.98 7.06
CA ASP A 171 5.24 -9.21 5.95
C ASP A 171 3.82 -8.74 6.28
N VAL A 172 3.70 -7.51 6.78
CA VAL A 172 2.43 -6.92 7.19
C VAL A 172 2.12 -5.73 6.30
N ILE A 173 0.97 -5.76 5.60
CA ILE A 173 0.42 -4.54 4.99
C ILE A 173 -0.21 -3.71 6.09
N PHE A 174 0.38 -2.55 6.36
CA PHE A 174 -0.10 -1.64 7.41
C PHE A 174 -0.88 -0.44 6.89
N PHE A 175 -0.69 -0.12 5.61
CA PHE A 175 -1.44 0.91 4.90
C PHE A 175 -1.69 0.44 3.46
N GLN A 176 -2.90 0.65 2.96
CA GLN A 176 -3.22 0.39 1.56
C GLN A 176 -4.31 1.33 1.07
N VAL A 177 -4.30 1.62 -0.23
CA VAL A 177 -5.44 2.25 -0.90
C VAL A 177 -6.04 1.23 -1.87
N LYS A 178 -7.37 1.14 -1.87
CA LYS A 178 -8.15 0.22 -2.66
C LYS A 178 -9.01 1.01 -3.64
N GLU A 179 -9.15 0.50 -4.85
CA GLU A 179 -10.16 0.96 -5.81
C GLU A 179 -11.46 0.17 -5.59
N ASN A 180 -12.63 0.81 -5.78
CA ASN A 180 -13.87 0.08 -5.98
C ASN A 180 -14.24 0.03 -7.45
N GLY A 181 -14.75 -1.14 -7.84
CA GLY A 181 -14.99 -1.44 -9.25
C GLY A 181 -13.67 -1.61 -10.01
N GLY A 182 -13.81 -1.66 -11.33
CA GLY A 182 -12.69 -1.81 -12.24
C GLY A 182 -11.96 -3.14 -12.17
N ASN A 183 -10.96 -3.27 -13.03
CA ASN A 183 -10.27 -4.54 -13.27
C ASN A 183 -9.22 -4.87 -12.20
N MET A 184 -9.00 -4.01 -11.20
CA MET A 184 -8.14 -4.37 -10.07
C MET A 184 -8.71 -5.57 -9.30
N LYS A 185 -10.04 -5.74 -9.29
CA LYS A 185 -10.70 -6.90 -8.66
C LYS A 185 -10.52 -8.18 -9.47
N THR A 186 -10.54 -8.09 -10.79
CA THR A 186 -10.45 -9.23 -11.71
C THR A 186 -8.99 -9.46 -12.14
N SER A 187 -8.53 -8.82 -13.22
CA SER A 187 -7.18 -8.97 -13.78
C SER A 187 -6.08 -8.59 -12.77
N GLY A 188 -6.34 -7.58 -11.94
CA GLY A 188 -5.44 -7.18 -10.86
C GLY A 188 -5.41 -8.15 -9.67
N GLY A 189 -6.22 -9.22 -9.66
CA GLY A 189 -6.24 -10.24 -8.61
C GLY A 189 -6.67 -9.72 -7.24
N GLY A 190 -7.43 -8.62 -7.19
CA GLY A 190 -7.88 -7.98 -5.96
C GLY A 190 -6.79 -7.27 -5.17
N ARG A 191 -5.60 -7.05 -5.75
CA ARG A 191 -4.48 -6.35 -5.09
C ARG A 191 -4.81 -4.85 -4.89
N PRO A 192 -4.33 -4.21 -3.81
CA PRO A 192 -4.40 -2.75 -3.71
C PRO A 192 -3.48 -2.11 -4.76
N PRO A 193 -3.90 -1.03 -5.46
CA PRO A 193 -3.00 -0.29 -6.34
C PRO A 193 -1.73 0.21 -5.64
N VAL A 194 -1.85 0.68 -4.40
CA VAL A 194 -0.73 1.16 -3.58
C VAL A 194 -0.85 0.57 -2.18
N SER A 195 0.23 -0.03 -1.68
CA SER A 195 0.33 -0.48 -0.29
C SER A 195 1.72 -0.30 0.29
N LEU A 196 1.79 -0.03 1.60
CA LEU A 196 3.01 -0.05 2.39
C LEU A 196 3.03 -1.29 3.27
N HIS A 197 4.20 -1.89 3.37
CA HIS A 197 4.46 -3.12 4.08
C HIS A 197 5.57 -2.90 5.11
N LEU A 198 5.41 -3.48 6.29
CA LEU A 198 6.47 -3.70 7.25
C LEU A 198 6.97 -5.13 7.06
N LYS A 199 8.24 -5.28 6.68
CA LYS A 199 8.88 -6.58 6.48
C LYS A 199 10.07 -6.75 7.38
N ASN A 200 10.36 -7.99 7.77
CA ASN A 200 11.50 -8.31 8.65
C ASN A 200 11.54 -7.40 9.88
N GLU A 201 10.35 -7.03 10.38
CA GLU A 201 10.11 -6.19 11.56
C GLU A 201 10.50 -4.71 11.46
N ASN A 202 11.41 -4.32 10.56
CA ASN A 202 11.89 -2.94 10.46
C ASN A 202 12.02 -2.38 9.03
N GLU A 203 11.81 -3.18 8.00
CA GLU A 203 11.94 -2.74 6.61
C GLU A 203 10.60 -2.22 6.08
N ILE A 204 10.59 -0.99 5.57
CA ILE A 204 9.43 -0.46 4.88
C ILE A 204 9.56 -0.76 3.39
N HIS A 205 8.57 -1.48 2.86
CA HIS A 205 8.44 -1.76 1.44
C HIS A 205 7.19 -1.09 0.88
N ILE A 206 7.26 -0.64 -0.36
CA ILE A 206 6.10 -0.20 -1.13
C ILE A 206 5.76 -1.22 -2.21
N ALA A 207 4.48 -1.42 -2.48
CA ALA A 207 4.00 -2.14 -3.64
C ALA A 207 3.10 -1.23 -4.49
N ILE A 208 3.40 -1.16 -5.78
CA ILE A 208 2.59 -0.47 -6.79
C ILE A 208 2.08 -1.52 -7.79
N ASN A 209 0.76 -1.62 -7.92
CA ASN A 209 0.08 -2.62 -8.73
C ASN A 209 -0.83 -1.96 -9.77
N SER A 210 -0.97 -2.62 -10.91
CA SER A 210 -1.95 -2.29 -11.94
C SER A 210 -2.82 -3.52 -12.25
N GLU A 211 -3.87 -3.31 -13.05
CA GLU A 211 -4.75 -4.40 -13.50
C GLU A 211 -4.02 -5.47 -14.31
N ASN A 212 -2.89 -5.12 -14.96
CA ASN A 212 -2.11 -6.03 -15.80
C ASN A 212 -1.03 -6.79 -15.03
N GLY A 213 -0.91 -6.59 -13.72
CA GLY A 213 0.11 -7.27 -12.93
C GLY A 213 0.71 -6.39 -11.86
N LYS A 214 1.82 -6.85 -11.31
CA LYS A 214 2.58 -6.13 -10.29
C LYS A 214 3.63 -5.29 -11.01
N VAL A 215 3.59 -3.98 -10.84
CA VAL A 215 4.50 -3.07 -11.54
C VAL A 215 5.77 -2.88 -10.72
N LEU A 216 5.66 -2.74 -9.40
CA LEU A 216 6.80 -2.47 -8.53
C LEU A 216 6.62 -3.08 -7.13
N ARG A 217 7.69 -3.64 -6.57
CA ARG A 217 7.88 -3.76 -5.12
C ARG A 217 9.32 -3.37 -4.79
N GLU A 218 9.48 -2.45 -3.87
CA GLU A 218 10.79 -1.89 -3.53
C GLU A 218 10.89 -1.67 -2.02
N LYS A 219 12.05 -1.97 -1.45
CA LYS A 219 12.42 -1.58 -0.09
C LYS A 219 12.80 -0.10 -0.12
N ILE A 220 12.07 0.73 0.63
CA ILE A 220 12.20 2.18 0.58
C ILE A 220 12.85 2.76 1.83
N ALA A 221 12.75 2.07 2.97
CA ALA A 221 13.39 2.49 4.21
C ALA A 221 13.70 1.31 5.15
N ILE A 222 14.60 1.54 6.11
CA ILE A 222 14.81 0.71 7.30
C ILE A 222 14.57 1.61 8.51
N LEU A 223 13.71 1.19 9.44
CA LEU A 223 13.49 1.85 10.71
C LEU A 223 14.57 1.43 11.71
N ASP A 224 15.19 2.37 12.42
CA ASP A 224 16.23 2.05 13.40
C ASP A 224 15.69 1.26 14.61
N CYS A 225 14.49 1.63 15.04
CA CYS A 225 13.76 1.02 16.14
C CYS A 225 12.26 1.07 15.81
N PRO A 226 11.67 0.01 15.23
CA PRO A 226 10.28 -0.03 14.80
C PRO A 226 9.26 0.11 15.95
N GLN A 227 9.70 -0.15 17.19
CA GLN A 227 8.96 0.03 18.44
C GLN A 227 8.89 1.50 18.89
N ASN A 228 9.47 2.43 18.13
CA ASN A 228 9.27 3.86 18.30
C ASN A 228 8.23 4.40 17.31
N TRP A 229 7.78 5.64 17.53
CA TRP A 229 6.81 6.31 16.67
C TRP A 229 7.46 6.91 15.43
N TYR A 230 6.86 6.66 14.28
CA TYR A 230 7.22 7.29 13.01
C TYR A 230 6.01 7.97 12.40
N ASN A 231 6.24 9.14 11.81
CA ASN A 231 5.25 9.86 11.01
C ASN A 231 5.39 9.44 9.55
N PHE A 232 4.36 8.79 9.02
CA PHE A 232 4.25 8.44 7.63
C PHE A 232 3.41 9.48 6.90
N LYS A 233 3.90 9.90 5.74
CA LYS A 233 3.18 10.77 4.81
C LYS A 233 3.20 10.17 3.41
N VAL A 234 2.04 9.94 2.83
CA VAL A 234 1.85 9.34 1.51
C VAL A 234 1.01 10.28 0.65
N ARG A 235 1.53 10.69 -0.50
CA ARG A 235 0.75 11.44 -1.51
C ARG A 235 0.51 10.55 -2.72
N ILE A 236 -0.73 10.52 -3.19
CA ILE A 236 -1.14 9.78 -4.37
C ILE A 236 -1.97 10.69 -5.27
N VAL A 237 -1.49 10.94 -6.48
CA VAL A 237 -2.23 11.61 -7.54
C VAL A 237 -2.94 10.55 -8.37
N TRP A 238 -4.25 10.46 -8.20
CA TRP A 238 -5.16 9.56 -8.91
C TRP A 238 -5.53 10.15 -10.28
N ASN A 239 -4.58 10.30 -11.18
CA ASN A 239 -4.82 10.77 -12.54
C ASN A 239 -4.11 9.83 -13.53
N ARG A 240 -4.77 9.48 -14.64
CA ARG A 240 -4.26 8.49 -15.59
C ARG A 240 -3.11 9.02 -16.44
N GLU A 241 -3.08 10.33 -16.69
CA GLU A 241 -2.07 10.99 -17.53
C GLU A 241 -0.88 11.49 -16.70
N HIS A 242 -1.13 11.79 -15.43
CA HIS A 242 -0.16 12.31 -14.48
C HIS A 242 -0.19 11.53 -13.15
N PRO A 243 -0.05 10.19 -13.16
CA PRO A 243 0.00 9.42 -11.94
C PRO A 243 1.25 9.81 -11.15
N GLN A 244 1.12 9.92 -9.83
CA GLN A 244 2.25 10.18 -8.96
C GLN A 244 2.03 9.53 -7.60
N VAL A 245 3.05 8.91 -7.03
CA VAL A 245 3.08 8.42 -5.65
C VAL A 245 4.36 8.92 -5.00
N GLN A 246 4.23 9.53 -3.82
CA GLN A 246 5.35 9.99 -3.00
C GLN A 246 5.17 9.48 -1.57
N VAL A 247 6.28 9.08 -0.94
CA VAL A 247 6.29 8.64 0.47
C VAL A 247 7.41 9.36 1.21
N ALA A 248 7.08 9.85 2.41
CA ALA A 248 8.04 10.36 3.37
C ALA A 248 7.82 9.71 4.74
N VAL A 249 8.92 9.52 5.47
CA VAL A 249 8.93 9.04 6.85
C VAL A 249 9.70 10.05 7.69
N ASN A 250 9.12 10.53 8.78
CA ASN A 250 9.69 11.59 9.63
C ASN A 250 10.14 12.84 8.86
N GLY A 251 9.39 13.19 7.81
CA GLY A 251 9.70 14.32 6.92
C GLY A 251 10.85 14.07 5.95
N LYS A 252 11.42 12.86 5.88
CA LYS A 252 12.42 12.50 4.87
C LYS A 252 11.74 11.81 3.71
N SER A 253 11.92 12.31 2.48
CA SER A 253 11.41 11.64 1.28
C SER A 253 12.17 10.33 1.06
N VAL A 254 11.44 9.21 1.02
CA VAL A 254 12.00 7.86 0.87
C VAL A 254 11.60 7.19 -0.43
N PHE A 255 10.58 7.72 -1.12
CA PHE A 255 10.11 7.15 -2.37
C PHE A 255 9.35 8.18 -3.21
N GLU A 256 9.55 8.13 -4.52
CA GLU A 256 8.73 8.83 -5.51
C GLU A 256 8.66 8.04 -6.81
N THR A 257 7.49 8.02 -7.43
CA THR A 257 7.30 7.47 -8.77
C THR A 257 6.15 8.14 -9.50
N ASN A 258 6.22 8.12 -10.82
CA ASN A 258 5.15 8.48 -11.76
C ASN A 258 4.70 7.26 -12.60
N LEU A 259 4.96 6.04 -12.13
CA LEU A 259 4.47 4.83 -12.76
C LEU A 259 2.94 4.80 -12.78
N SER A 260 2.36 4.35 -13.89
CA SER A 260 0.92 4.06 -13.96
C SER A 260 0.54 2.93 -12.99
N PHE A 261 -0.58 3.09 -12.28
CA PHE A 261 -1.09 2.14 -11.29
C PHE A 261 -2.62 2.05 -11.32
N GLY A 262 -3.17 1.05 -10.64
CA GLY A 262 -4.61 0.78 -10.60
C GLY A 262 -5.15 0.22 -11.91
N ALA A 263 -6.47 0.21 -12.04
CA ALA A 263 -7.15 -0.20 -13.27
C ALA A 263 -7.69 1.00 -14.05
N HIS A 264 -7.57 0.98 -15.37
CA HIS A 264 -8.02 2.10 -16.22
C HIS A 264 -9.48 2.49 -16.00
N ASN A 265 -10.33 1.54 -15.65
CA ASN A 265 -11.78 1.67 -15.47
C ASN A 265 -12.24 1.78 -14.00
N SER A 266 -11.34 2.08 -13.07
CA SER A 266 -11.73 2.34 -11.68
C SER A 266 -12.40 3.70 -11.53
N ASN A 267 -13.48 3.76 -10.75
CA ASN A 267 -14.29 4.98 -10.58
C ASN A 267 -13.91 5.75 -9.32
N ASN A 268 -13.62 5.03 -8.24
CA ASN A 268 -13.31 5.62 -6.95
C ASN A 268 -12.31 4.79 -6.14
N HIS A 269 -11.76 5.38 -5.10
CA HIS A 269 -10.78 4.79 -4.20
C HIS A 269 -11.05 5.16 -2.74
N TYR A 270 -10.47 4.38 -1.83
CA TYR A 270 -10.54 4.58 -0.38
C TYR A 270 -9.33 3.94 0.31
N SER A 271 -8.91 4.52 1.42
CA SER A 271 -7.76 4.06 2.23
C SER A 271 -8.16 2.99 3.24
N LYS A 272 -7.17 2.22 3.67
CA LYS A 272 -7.21 1.36 4.84
C LYS A 272 -5.88 1.42 5.59
N PHE A 273 -5.96 1.29 6.91
CA PHE A 273 -4.81 1.09 7.78
C PHE A 273 -5.15 0.05 8.86
N GLY A 274 -4.12 -0.60 9.41
CA GLY A 274 -4.26 -1.67 10.39
C GLY A 274 -3.30 -2.80 10.09
N ILE A 275 -3.75 -4.05 10.17
CA ILE A 275 -2.94 -5.26 9.92
C ILE A 275 -3.62 -6.07 8.81
N TYR A 276 -2.91 -6.32 7.71
CA TYR A 276 -3.32 -7.30 6.70
C TYR A 276 -2.14 -8.17 6.27
N ILE A 277 -2.26 -9.48 6.47
CA ILE A 277 -1.21 -10.47 6.20
C ILE A 277 -1.79 -11.54 5.26
N PRO A 278 -1.81 -11.31 3.93
CA PRO A 278 -2.51 -12.17 2.97
C PRO A 278 -2.12 -13.66 3.05
N GLN A 279 -0.88 -13.95 3.38
CA GLN A 279 -0.31 -15.30 3.46
C GLN A 279 -1.00 -16.12 4.57
N GLN A 280 -1.38 -15.49 5.68
CA GLN A 280 -2.02 -16.17 6.82
C GLN A 280 -3.40 -16.76 6.49
N LYS A 281 -3.97 -16.45 5.32
CA LYS A 281 -5.14 -17.16 4.79
C LYS A 281 -4.93 -18.67 4.69
N LYS A 282 -3.70 -19.09 4.37
CA LYS A 282 -3.40 -20.48 3.99
C LYS A 282 -2.39 -21.16 4.90
N VAL A 283 -1.55 -20.37 5.58
CA VAL A 283 -0.48 -20.85 6.46
C VAL A 283 -0.55 -20.15 7.81
N GLU A 284 0.07 -20.73 8.83
CA GLU A 284 0.27 -20.01 10.09
C GLU A 284 1.32 -18.91 9.93
N GLY A 285 1.13 -17.82 10.66
CA GLY A 285 2.08 -16.75 10.85
C GLY A 285 3.15 -17.15 11.87
N VAL A 286 4.29 -16.46 11.81
CA VAL A 286 5.44 -16.78 12.66
C VAL A 286 5.22 -16.33 14.10
N LYS A 287 4.53 -15.20 14.30
CA LYS A 287 4.19 -14.62 15.59
C LYS A 287 2.96 -13.73 15.47
N ASP A 288 2.36 -13.41 16.60
CA ASP A 288 1.26 -12.44 16.65
C ASP A 288 1.76 -11.08 16.12
N THR A 289 0.84 -10.23 15.71
CA THR A 289 1.14 -8.89 15.21
C THR A 289 0.32 -7.86 15.95
N SER A 290 0.99 -6.82 16.45
CA SER A 290 0.37 -5.67 17.06
C SER A 290 0.98 -4.38 16.54
N LEU A 291 0.10 -3.51 16.01
CA LEU A 291 0.47 -2.20 15.49
C LEU A 291 -0.36 -1.12 16.19
N LEU A 292 0.29 -0.02 16.51
CA LEU A 292 -0.32 1.15 17.15
C LEU A 292 -0.38 2.30 16.14
N PHE A 293 -1.53 2.98 16.08
CA PHE A 293 -1.77 4.13 15.21
C PHE A 293 -2.33 5.31 15.98
N ASP A 294 -1.94 6.53 15.56
CA ASP A 294 -2.64 7.76 15.92
C ASP A 294 -2.43 8.87 14.87
N ASN A 295 -3.10 10.01 15.08
CA ASN A 295 -2.97 11.23 14.30
C ASN A 295 -3.19 11.00 12.79
N VAL A 296 -4.16 10.15 12.47
CA VAL A 296 -4.55 9.84 11.10
C VAL A 296 -5.19 11.09 10.49
N LYS A 297 -4.66 11.54 9.37
CA LYS A 297 -5.21 12.64 8.58
C LYS A 297 -5.26 12.23 7.13
N GLU A 298 -6.35 12.59 6.48
CA GLU A 298 -6.48 12.48 5.05
C GLU A 298 -6.94 13.82 4.51
N THR A 299 -6.34 14.30 3.44
CA THR A 299 -6.79 15.50 2.73
C THR A 299 -6.85 15.17 1.25
N HIS A 300 -7.97 15.52 0.63
CA HIS A 300 -8.21 15.21 -0.76
C HIS A 300 -8.59 16.48 -1.48
N ARG A 301 -7.93 16.73 -2.60
CA ARG A 301 -8.16 17.90 -3.44
C ARG A 301 -8.36 17.45 -4.87
N TYR A 302 -9.20 18.18 -5.60
CA TYR A 302 -9.32 17.95 -7.03
C TYR A 302 -7.96 18.16 -7.69
N PHE A 303 -7.52 17.19 -8.48
CA PHE A 303 -6.27 17.31 -9.22
C PHE A 303 -6.56 18.06 -10.53
N HIS A 304 -5.99 19.25 -10.65
CA HIS A 304 -5.98 19.99 -11.90
C HIS A 304 -4.55 19.94 -12.45
N PRO A 305 -4.29 19.21 -13.55
CA PRO A 305 -2.98 19.24 -14.18
C PRO A 305 -2.74 20.69 -14.60
N LYS A 306 -1.68 21.31 -14.08
CA LYS A 306 -1.22 22.59 -14.62
C LYS A 306 -0.65 22.30 -16.00
N ILE A 307 -1.48 22.30 -17.03
CA ILE A 307 -1.02 22.37 -18.41
C ILE A 307 -0.40 23.75 -18.54
N ARG A 308 0.93 23.86 -18.45
CA ARG A 308 1.61 25.03 -18.99
C ARG A 308 1.39 24.96 -20.49
N PRO A 309 0.76 25.96 -21.13
CA PRO A 309 0.76 26.04 -22.58
C PRO A 309 2.22 25.96 -23.03
N ALA A 310 2.52 25.11 -24.01
CA ALA A 310 3.84 25.10 -24.62
C ALA A 310 4.16 26.54 -25.00
N ALA A 311 5.21 27.12 -24.41
CA ALA A 311 5.72 28.39 -24.89
C ALA A 311 6.05 28.18 -26.36
N ASN A 312 5.41 28.96 -27.23
CA ASN A 312 5.66 28.97 -28.67
C ASN A 312 7.18 29.07 -28.91
N GLN A 313 7.82 27.92 -29.14
CA GLN A 313 9.13 27.86 -29.77
C GLN A 313 8.90 28.01 -31.27
N ASN A 314 8.59 29.23 -31.69
CA ASN A 314 8.75 29.68 -33.06
C ASN A 314 9.26 31.12 -32.98
N ARG A 315 10.58 31.24 -32.98
CA ARG A 315 11.30 32.38 -33.56
C ARG A 315 12.31 31.79 -34.54
#